data_AF-A0A2N9L4H9-F1
#
_entry.id   AF-A0A2N9L4H9-F1
#
_cell.length_a   1.000
_cell.length_b   1.000
_cell.length_c   1.000
_cell.angle_alpha   90.00
_cell.angle_beta   90.00
_cell.angle_gamma   90.00
#
_symmetry.space_group_name_H-M   'P 1'
#
loop_
_entity.id
_entity.type
_entity.pdbx_description
1 polymer ?
#
loop_
_entity_poly.entity_id
_entity_poly.type
_entity_poly.pdbx_seq_one_letter_code
_entity_poly.pdbx_strand_id
1 'polypeptide(L)'
;MSDLERTVLDGLRQPEYCGGVIEVAKGLWIRRADVSVAQLVEYALRLNVGAVMRRIGFLMEIYNLGTAADRERLRGCVSGTYSLLDPVLPPGGKHTARWHLRLNVDPDEFRAVIGT
;
A
#
# COMPACT_ATOMS: atom_id res chain seq x y z
N MET A 1 9.33 12.08 -17.43
CA MET A 1 8.57 10.82 -17.37
C MET A 1 8.33 10.50 -15.90
N SER A 2 7.10 10.13 -15.53
CA SER A 2 6.78 9.70 -14.17
C SER A 2 7.15 8.23 -14.01
N ASP A 3 7.87 7.87 -12.95
CA ASP A 3 8.14 6.48 -12.60
C ASP A 3 6.86 5.83 -12.06
N LEU A 4 6.57 4.59 -12.46
CA LEU A 4 5.36 3.87 -12.04
C LEU A 4 5.30 3.70 -10.53
N GLU A 5 6.43 3.36 -9.92
CA GLU A 5 6.59 3.19 -8.47
C GLU A 5 6.23 4.47 -7.73
N ARG A 6 6.74 5.60 -8.22
CA ARG A 6 6.46 6.91 -7.63
C ARG A 6 4.98 7.26 -7.77
N THR A 7 4.39 6.96 -8.93
CA THR A 7 2.96 7.18 -9.18
C THR A 7 2.09 6.39 -8.20
N VAL A 8 2.43 5.12 -7.94
CA VAL A 8 1.75 4.29 -6.93
C VAL A 8 1.89 4.90 -5.54
N LEU A 9 3.10 5.31 -5.14
CA LEU A 9 3.34 5.87 -3.81
C LEU A 9 2.66 7.23 -3.60
N ASP A 10 2.63 8.08 -4.63
CA ASP A 10 1.93 9.36 -4.60
C ASP A 10 0.42 9.15 -4.46
N GLY A 11 -0.14 8.16 -5.17
CA GLY A 11 -1.54 7.76 -4.99
C GLY A 11 -1.84 7.23 -3.59
N LEU A 12 -0.95 6.44 -2.98
CA LEU A 12 -1.12 5.98 -1.59
C LEU A 12 -0.93 7.09 -0.55
N ARG A 13 -0.22 8.15 -0.92
CA ARG A 13 -0.01 9.32 -0.08
C ARG A 13 -1.23 10.22 -0.06
N GLN A 14 -1.88 10.41 -1.21
CA GLN A 14 -3.07 11.25 -1.38
C GLN A 14 -4.18 10.49 -2.12
N PRO A 15 -4.71 9.40 -1.52
CA PRO A 15 -5.71 8.55 -2.17
C PRO A 15 -7.02 9.27 -2.48
N GLU A 16 -7.30 10.42 -1.83
CA GLU A 16 -8.41 11.31 -2.16
C GLU A 16 -8.40 11.79 -3.62
N TYR A 17 -7.22 11.90 -4.25
CA TYR A 17 -7.10 12.28 -5.66
C TYR A 17 -7.16 11.08 -6.62
N CYS A 18 -7.21 9.86 -6.09
CA CYS A 18 -7.30 8.63 -6.87
C CYS A 18 -8.66 7.93 -6.74
N GLY A 19 -9.57 8.42 -5.90
CA GLY A 19 -10.83 7.75 -5.58
C GLY A 19 -10.70 6.69 -4.48
N GLY A 20 -9.64 6.75 -3.67
CA GLY A 20 -9.37 5.82 -2.57
C GLY A 20 -8.20 4.88 -2.84
N VAL A 21 -7.85 4.10 -1.83
CA VAL A 21 -6.71 3.16 -1.87
C VAL A 21 -7.00 1.96 -2.78
N ILE A 22 -8.28 1.57 -2.94
CA ILE A 22 -8.68 0.50 -3.87
C ILE A 22 -8.27 0.83 -5.31
N GLU A 23 -8.50 2.06 -5.77
CA GLU A 23 -8.18 2.45 -7.15
C GLU A 23 -6.67 2.46 -7.40
N VAL A 24 -5.89 2.92 -6.43
CA VAL A 24 -4.42 2.83 -6.48
C VAL A 24 -3.96 1.36 -6.51
N ALA A 25 -4.61 0.49 -5.72
CA ALA A 25 -4.33 -0.93 -5.70
C ALA A 25 -4.66 -1.63 -7.02
N LYS A 26 -5.76 -1.25 -7.69
CA LYS A 26 -6.08 -1.68 -9.07
C LYS A 26 -4.99 -1.29 -10.05
N GLY A 27 -4.56 -0.02 -10.03
CA GLY A 27 -3.49 0.46 -10.90
C GLY A 27 -2.18 -0.31 -10.69
N LEU A 28 -1.81 -0.53 -9.42
CA LEU A 28 -0.65 -1.35 -9.05
C LEU A 28 -0.79 -2.78 -9.57
N TRP A 29 -1.95 -3.42 -9.40
CA TRP A 29 -2.17 -4.79 -9.88
C TRP A 29 -2.08 -4.88 -11.40
N ILE A 30 -2.72 -3.97 -12.14
CA ILE A 30 -2.71 -3.97 -13.61
C ILE A 30 -1.28 -3.81 -14.15
N ARG A 31 -0.49 -2.92 -13.54
CA ARG A 31 0.88 -2.61 -13.96
C ARG A 31 1.95 -3.43 -13.22
N ARG A 32 1.57 -4.45 -12.44
CA ARG A 32 2.48 -5.20 -11.55
C ARG A 32 3.70 -5.80 -12.25
N ALA A 33 3.58 -6.16 -13.53
CA ALA A 33 4.69 -6.71 -14.32
C ALA A 33 5.72 -5.64 -14.73
N ASP A 34 5.29 -4.38 -14.78
CA ASP A 34 6.11 -3.21 -15.16
C ASP A 34 6.71 -2.51 -13.92
N VAL A 35 6.25 -2.88 -12.71
CA VAL A 35 6.68 -2.28 -11.44
C VAL A 35 7.86 -3.06 -10.85
N SER A 36 8.96 -2.37 -10.62
CA SER A 36 10.11 -2.86 -9.87
C SER A 36 9.85 -2.77 -8.37
N VAL A 37 9.62 -3.93 -7.74
CA VAL A 37 9.40 -3.99 -6.28
C VAL A 37 10.57 -3.40 -5.50
N ALA A 38 11.81 -3.65 -5.92
CA ALA A 38 12.99 -3.11 -5.25
C ALA A 38 12.97 -1.58 -5.25
N GLN A 39 12.71 -0.95 -6.40
CA GLN A 39 12.60 0.50 -6.51
C GLN A 39 11.39 1.05 -5.73
N LEU A 40 10.26 0.34 -5.73
CA LEU A 40 9.07 0.70 -4.97
C LEU A 40 9.35 0.79 -3.47
N VAL A 41 10.06 -0.21 -2.92
CA VAL A 41 10.48 -0.22 -1.52
C VAL A 41 11.47 0.91 -1.24
N GLU A 42 12.50 1.09 -2.08
CA GLU A 42 13.47 2.17 -1.89
C GLU A 42 12.82 3.56 -1.92
N TYR A 43 11.89 3.78 -2.85
CA TYR A 43 11.16 5.03 -2.94
C TYR A 43 10.26 5.24 -1.73
N ALA A 44 9.58 4.21 -1.23
CA ALA A 44 8.75 4.30 -0.03
C ALA A 44 9.59 4.65 1.21
N LEU A 45 10.76 4.01 1.37
CA LEU A 45 11.71 4.30 2.45
C LEU A 45 12.24 5.74 2.37
N ARG A 46 12.61 6.20 1.16
CA ARG A 46 13.07 7.58 0.93
C ARG A 46 11.98 8.61 1.16
N LEU A 47 10.73 8.30 0.83
CA LEU A 47 9.59 9.17 1.07
C LEU A 47 9.37 9.39 2.58
N ASN A 48 9.71 8.40 3.41
CA ASN A 48 9.68 8.46 4.87
C ASN A 48 8.32 8.89 5.43
N VAL A 49 7.24 8.41 4.81
CA VAL A 49 5.87 8.62 5.29
C VAL A 49 5.31 7.30 5.81
N GLY A 50 5.19 7.19 7.13
CA GLY A 50 4.76 5.96 7.81
C GLY A 50 3.46 5.38 7.25
N ALA A 51 2.43 6.21 7.06
CA ALA A 51 1.15 5.76 6.51
C ALA A 51 1.28 5.14 5.10
N VAL A 52 2.15 5.69 4.24
CA VAL A 52 2.39 5.15 2.88
C VAL A 52 3.12 3.81 2.97
N MET A 53 4.17 3.72 3.78
CA MET A 53 4.93 2.47 3.98
C MET A 53 4.03 1.34 4.50
N ARG A 54 3.11 1.64 5.43
CA ARG A 54 2.12 0.68 5.93
C ARG A 54 1.18 0.21 4.82
N ARG A 55 0.61 1.14 4.06
CA ARG A 55 -0.35 0.85 2.98
C ARG A 55 0.31 0.01 1.88
N ILE A 56 1.48 0.41 1.39
CA ILE A 56 2.15 -0.37 0.33
C ILE A 56 2.61 -1.73 0.82
N GLY A 57 3.09 -1.83 2.07
CA GLY A 57 3.43 -3.10 2.68
C GLY A 57 2.24 -4.07 2.77
N PHE A 58 1.08 -3.56 3.18
CA PHE A 58 -0.17 -4.32 3.17
C PHE A 58 -0.57 -4.78 1.76
N LEU A 59 -0.52 -3.90 0.75
CA LEU A 59 -0.84 -4.27 -0.62
C LEU A 59 0.14 -5.30 -1.20
N MET A 60 1.44 -5.16 -0.92
CA MET A 60 2.46 -6.14 -1.31
C MET A 60 2.20 -7.51 -0.67
N GLU A 61 1.67 -7.54 0.55
CA GLU A 61 1.28 -8.79 1.21
C GLU A 61 0.04 -9.42 0.57
N ILE A 62 -1.01 -8.63 0.31
CA ILE A 62 -2.25 -9.11 -0.33
C ILE A 62 -1.98 -9.64 -1.74
N TYR A 63 -1.14 -8.95 -2.51
CA TYR A 63 -0.83 -9.31 -3.89
C TYR A 63 0.38 -10.22 -4.05
N ASN A 64 0.98 -10.67 -2.94
CA ASN A 64 2.22 -11.46 -2.91
C ASN A 64 3.33 -10.86 -3.80
N LEU A 65 3.49 -9.53 -3.74
CA LEU A 65 4.52 -8.79 -4.46
C LEU A 65 5.81 -8.76 -3.64
N GLY A 66 6.91 -9.10 -4.29
CA GLY A 66 8.23 -9.09 -3.67
C GLY A 66 8.49 -10.23 -2.71
N THR A 67 9.68 -10.21 -2.15
CA THR A 67 10.13 -11.18 -1.16
C THR A 67 9.64 -10.81 0.25
N ALA A 68 9.76 -11.74 1.19
CA ALA A 68 9.52 -11.44 2.59
C ALA A 68 10.48 -10.36 3.12
N ALA A 69 11.73 -10.34 2.63
CA ALA A 69 12.73 -9.35 3.02
C ALA A 69 12.34 -7.92 2.59
N ASP A 70 11.75 -7.77 1.40
CA ASP A 70 11.27 -6.48 0.91
C ASP A 70 10.19 -5.88 1.82
N ARG A 71 9.22 -6.72 2.21
CA ARG A 71 8.16 -6.34 3.16
C ARG A 71 8.73 -6.05 4.55
N GLU A 72 9.72 -6.83 4.98
CA GLU A 72 10.36 -6.63 6.28
C GLU A 72 11.13 -5.31 6.36
N ARG A 73 11.79 -4.88 5.27
CA ARG A 73 12.44 -3.56 5.21
C ARG A 73 11.46 -2.43 5.49
N LEU A 74 10.25 -2.48 4.93
CA LEU A 74 9.20 -1.49 5.21
C LEU A 74 8.71 -1.60 6.65
N ARG A 75 8.45 -2.82 7.11
CA ARG A 75 7.92 -3.09 8.46
C ARG A 75 8.88 -2.61 9.55
N GLY A 76 10.18 -2.77 9.36
CA GLY A 76 11.21 -2.31 10.30
C GLY A 76 11.29 -0.79 10.46
N CYS A 77 10.77 -0.02 9.49
CA CYS A 77 10.82 1.45 9.49
C CYS A 77 9.54 2.11 10.00
N VAL A 78 8.46 1.36 10.22
CA VAL A 78 7.20 1.93 10.67
C VAL A 78 7.05 1.85 12.19
N SER A 79 6.53 2.92 12.81
CA SER A 79 6.35 2.98 14.27
C SER A 79 5.19 2.12 14.77
N GLY A 80 4.92 2.12 16.08
CA GLY A 80 3.77 1.42 16.66
C GLY A 80 2.40 2.11 16.44
N THR A 81 2.37 3.31 15.84
CA THR A 81 1.12 4.06 15.66
C THR A 81 0.28 3.50 14.53
N TYR A 82 -1.04 3.51 14.72
CA TYR A 82 -1.98 3.03 13.73
C TYR A 82 -2.40 4.11 12.74
N SER A 83 -2.66 3.71 11.49
CA SER A 83 -3.23 4.58 10.45
C SER A 83 -4.42 3.89 9.79
N LEU A 84 -5.36 4.66 9.22
CA LEU A 84 -6.40 4.10 8.36
C LEU A 84 -5.77 3.51 7.10
N LEU A 85 -6.28 2.34 6.69
CA LEU A 85 -5.94 1.76 5.41
C LEU A 85 -6.34 2.74 4.30
N ASP A 86 -7.61 3.15 4.25
CA ASP A 86 -8.09 4.17 3.33
C ASP A 86 -8.53 5.43 4.11
N PRO A 87 -7.82 6.57 4.01
CA PRO A 87 -8.20 7.79 4.71
C PRO A 87 -9.41 8.51 4.10
N VAL A 88 -9.87 8.11 2.90
CA VAL A 88 -11.06 8.67 2.25
C VAL A 88 -12.35 8.14 2.88
N LEU A 89 -12.28 6.97 3.52
CA LEU A 89 -13.42 6.32 4.16
C LEU A 89 -13.48 6.62 5.66
N PRO A 90 -14.68 6.59 6.27
CA PRO A 90 -14.83 6.73 7.71
C PRO A 90 -13.95 5.73 8.49
N PRO A 91 -13.47 6.11 9.70
CA PRO A 91 -12.70 5.21 10.53
C PRO A 91 -13.57 4.02 10.99
N GLY A 92 -13.14 2.81 10.67
CA GLY A 92 -13.93 1.59 10.87
C GLY A 92 -13.10 0.31 10.88
N GLY A 93 -13.74 -0.83 11.11
CA GLY A 93 -13.13 -2.15 10.91
C GLY A 93 -12.02 -2.56 11.87
N LYS A 94 -11.32 -3.64 11.51
CA LYS A 94 -10.38 -4.38 12.37
C LYS A 94 -8.98 -3.75 12.35
N HIS A 95 -8.24 -3.95 13.42
CA HIS A 95 -6.83 -3.55 13.48
C HIS A 95 -5.93 -4.72 13.04
N THR A 96 -4.93 -4.44 12.22
CA THR A 96 -3.83 -5.35 11.94
C THR A 96 -2.55 -4.85 12.60
N ALA A 97 -2.03 -5.62 13.55
CA ALA A 97 -0.79 -5.29 14.25
C ALA A 97 0.43 -5.37 13.33
N ARG A 98 0.38 -6.22 12.29
CA ARG A 98 1.50 -6.45 11.38
C ARG A 98 1.93 -5.18 10.63
N TRP A 99 0.95 -4.40 10.18
CA TRP A 99 1.18 -3.15 9.47
C TRP A 99 0.75 -1.92 10.28
N HIS A 100 0.25 -2.09 11.49
CA HIS A 100 -0.43 -1.06 12.28
C HIS A 100 -1.45 -0.28 11.44
N LEU A 101 -2.35 -1.01 10.78
CA LEU A 101 -3.44 -0.42 10.02
C LEU A 101 -4.78 -0.73 10.67
N ARG A 102 -5.70 0.22 10.56
CA ARG A 102 -7.12 0.00 10.80
C ARG A 102 -7.77 -0.21 9.43
N LEU A 103 -8.21 -1.44 9.21
CA LEU A 103 -8.77 -1.94 7.96
C LEU A 103 -10.23 -1.49 7.85
N ASN A 104 -10.43 -0.27 7.36
CA ASN A 104 -11.73 0.31 7.06
C ASN A 104 -12.20 0.05 5.62
N VAL A 105 -11.52 -0.88 4.95
CA VAL A 105 -11.88 -1.54 3.69
C VAL A 105 -11.69 -3.03 3.92
N ASP A 106 -12.57 -3.87 3.41
CA ASP A 106 -12.41 -5.31 3.54
C ASP A 106 -11.22 -5.79 2.69
N PRO A 107 -10.25 -6.55 3.24
CA PRO A 107 -9.19 -7.17 2.45
C PRO A 107 -9.69 -8.00 1.24
N ASP A 108 -10.91 -8.53 1.28
CA ASP A 108 -11.51 -9.23 0.15
C ASP A 108 -11.81 -8.32 -1.05
N GLU A 109 -12.06 -7.02 -0.83
CA GLU A 109 -12.22 -6.05 -1.93
C GLU A 109 -10.93 -5.89 -2.74
N PHE A 110 -9.77 -5.93 -2.06
CA PHE A 110 -8.48 -5.91 -2.75
C PHE A 110 -8.22 -7.21 -3.49
N ARG A 111 -8.67 -8.35 -2.98
CA ARG A 111 -8.55 -9.65 -3.67
C ARG A 111 -9.45 -9.72 -4.90
N ALA A 112 -10.63 -9.11 -4.86
CA ALA A 112 -11.54 -9.06 -6.01
C ALA A 112 -10.91 -8.36 -7.24
N VAL A 113 -9.99 -7.41 -7.00
CA VAL A 113 -9.21 -6.75 -8.07
C VAL A 113 -8.42 -7.75 -8.92
N ILE A 114 -7.95 -8.86 -8.33
CA ILE A 114 -7.13 -9.86 -9.03
C ILE A 114 -7.90 -10.56 -10.15
N GLY A 115 -9.23 -10.69 -9.99
CA GLY A 115 -10.10 -11.38 -10.95
C GLY A 115 -10.55 -10.54 -12.14
N THR A 116 -10.09 -9.28 -12.24
CA THR A 116 -10.39 -8.36 -13.35
C THR A 116 -9.21 -8.27 -14.31
#